data_AF-A0A1R1AIB9-F1
#
_entry.id   AF-A0A1R1AIB9-F1
#
_cell.length_a   1.000
_cell.length_b   1.000
_cell.length_c   1.000
_cell.angle_alpha   90.00
_cell.angle_beta   90.00
_cell.angle_gamma   90.00
#
_symmetry.space_group_name_H-M   'P 1'
#
loop_
_entity.id
_entity.type
_entity.pdbx_description
1 polymer ?
#
loop_
_entity_poly.entity_id
_entity_poly.type
_entity_poly.pdbx_seq_one_letter_code
_entity_poly.pdbx_strand_id
1 'polypeptide(L)'
;MESTNIVTHFRPIYILFILILIISLFIMIFRNRHKIINGFTIAIITLISLAVSAHLTYQIGYLADELGTSGDAVSFMMFIAVVILSLVNLLVYAYKRE
;
A
#
# COMPACT_ATOMS: atom_id res chain seq x y z
N MET A 1 12.75 -14.56 20.09
CA MET A 1 11.71 -15.23 19.27
C MET A 1 10.34 -14.56 19.39
N GLU A 2 10.07 -13.78 20.42
CA GLU A 2 8.77 -13.10 20.62
C GLU A 2 8.63 -11.81 19.79
N SER A 3 9.68 -11.02 19.69
CA SER A 3 9.74 -9.77 18.90
C SER A 3 9.40 -9.95 17.41
N THR A 4 9.87 -11.04 16.79
CA THR A 4 9.53 -11.39 15.40
C THR A 4 8.04 -11.68 15.17
N ASN A 5 7.31 -12.13 16.19
CA ASN A 5 5.87 -12.40 16.09
C ASN A 5 5.04 -11.11 16.11
N ILE A 6 5.49 -10.10 16.84
CA ILE A 6 4.82 -8.79 16.95
C ILE A 6 4.83 -8.09 15.60
N VAL A 7 5.98 -8.07 14.92
CA VAL A 7 6.10 -7.43 13.61
C VAL A 7 5.28 -8.15 12.53
N THR A 8 5.17 -9.48 12.65
CA THR A 8 4.39 -10.31 11.71
C THR A 8 2.89 -9.98 11.74
N HIS A 9 2.36 -9.49 12.87
CA HIS A 9 0.95 -9.09 12.99
C HIS A 9 0.57 -7.87 12.14
N PHE A 10 1.53 -7.05 11.71
CA PHE A 10 1.27 -5.88 10.86
C PHE A 10 1.19 -6.22 9.37
N ARG A 11 1.72 -7.39 8.96
CA ARG A 11 1.74 -7.82 7.54
C ARG A 11 0.36 -7.90 6.87
N PRO A 12 -0.71 -8.37 7.52
CA PRO A 12 -2.06 -8.38 6.94
C PRO A 12 -2.55 -7.00 6.48
N ILE A 13 -2.12 -5.92 7.15
CA ILE A 13 -2.52 -4.55 6.80
C ILE A 13 -1.90 -4.15 5.45
N TYR A 14 -0.62 -4.45 5.23
CA TYR A 14 0.02 -4.23 3.93
C TYR A 14 -0.64 -5.06 2.83
N ILE A 15 -0.92 -6.34 3.09
CA ILE A 15 -1.57 -7.24 2.13
C ILE A 15 -2.95 -6.69 1.72
N LEU A 16 -3.72 -6.17 2.69
CA LEU A 16 -5.03 -5.57 2.43
C LEU A 16 -4.91 -4.34 1.51
N PHE A 17 -3.96 -3.44 1.75
CA PHE A 17 -3.74 -2.29 0.85
C PHE A 17 -3.27 -2.72 -0.54
N ILE A 18 -2.39 -3.70 -0.64
CA ILE A 18 -1.95 -4.26 -1.93
C ILE A 18 -3.15 -4.82 -2.69
N LEU A 19 -4.01 -5.61 -2.05
CA LEU A 19 -5.22 -6.15 -2.67
C LEU A 19 -6.16 -5.05 -3.15
N ILE A 20 -6.42 -4.02 -2.33
CA ILE A 20 -7.25 -2.88 -2.73
C ILE A 20 -6.67 -2.17 -3.97
N LEU A 21 -5.35 -1.95 -3.99
CA LEU A 21 -4.67 -1.30 -5.11
C LEU A 21 -4.70 -2.16 -6.39
N ILE A 22 -4.55 -3.49 -6.27
CA ILE A 22 -4.68 -4.43 -7.41
C ILE A 22 -6.11 -4.42 -7.94
N ILE A 23 -7.10 -4.52 -7.06
CA ILE A 23 -8.52 -4.51 -7.45
C ILE A 23 -8.88 -3.19 -8.12
N SER A 24 -8.42 -2.06 -7.56
CA SER A 24 -8.57 -0.73 -8.16
C SER A 24 -8.00 -0.69 -9.59
N LEU A 25 -6.77 -1.19 -9.77
CA LEU A 25 -6.12 -1.27 -11.07
C LEU A 25 -6.92 -2.12 -12.06
N PHE A 26 -7.38 -3.30 -11.62
CA PHE A 26 -8.14 -4.23 -12.45
C PHE A 26 -9.47 -3.61 -12.90
N ILE A 27 -10.21 -2.98 -11.98
CA ILE A 27 -11.46 -2.31 -12.33
C ILE A 27 -11.17 -1.18 -13.32
N MET A 28 -10.06 -0.46 -13.16
CA MET A 28 -9.72 0.63 -14.07
C MET A 28 -9.31 0.14 -15.47
N ILE A 29 -8.61 -0.98 -15.59
CA ILE A 29 -8.24 -1.58 -16.89
C ILE A 29 -9.48 -2.16 -17.59
N PHE A 30 -10.29 -2.95 -16.89
CA PHE A 30 -11.41 -3.67 -17.50
C PHE A 30 -12.66 -2.80 -17.72
N ARG A 31 -12.90 -1.79 -16.86
CA ARG A 31 -14.11 -0.96 -16.95
C ARG A 31 -13.83 0.31 -17.75
N ASN A 32 -13.95 0.24 -19.08
CA ASN A 32 -13.54 1.31 -19.98
C ASN A 32 -14.55 2.49 -20.14
N ARG A 33 -15.79 2.39 -19.60
CA ARG A 33 -16.89 3.30 -20.04
C ARG A 33 -17.83 3.85 -18.96
N HIS A 34 -17.79 3.38 -17.71
CA HIS A 34 -18.70 3.87 -16.67
C HIS A 34 -18.00 4.91 -15.78
N LYS A 35 -18.54 6.14 -15.75
CA LYS A 35 -18.16 7.32 -14.95
C LYS A 35 -18.11 7.10 -13.41
N ILE A 36 -18.15 5.86 -12.93
CA ILE A 36 -18.28 5.52 -11.51
C ILE A 36 -16.96 5.75 -10.76
N ILE A 37 -15.80 5.56 -11.42
CA ILE A 37 -14.51 5.84 -10.78
C ILE A 37 -14.08 7.26 -11.11
N ASN A 38 -14.30 8.15 -10.13
CA ASN A 38 -13.83 9.52 -10.18
C ASN A 38 -12.32 9.55 -9.86
N GLY A 39 -11.55 10.42 -10.52
CA GLY A 39 -10.12 10.57 -10.23
C GLY A 39 -9.82 10.93 -8.78
N PHE A 40 -10.78 11.63 -8.16
CA PHE A 40 -10.77 11.93 -6.74
C PHE A 40 -10.74 10.66 -5.87
N THR A 41 -11.50 9.62 -6.22
CA THR A 41 -11.54 8.35 -5.47
C THR A 41 -10.19 7.64 -5.55
N ILE A 42 -9.57 7.60 -6.73
CA ILE A 42 -8.24 6.98 -6.92
C ILE A 42 -7.18 7.76 -6.17
N ALA A 43 -7.20 9.10 -6.25
CA ALA A 43 -6.27 9.96 -5.53
C ALA A 43 -6.37 9.76 -4.01
N ILE A 44 -7.59 9.65 -3.46
CA ILE A 44 -7.77 9.39 -2.03
C ILE A 44 -7.29 7.99 -1.64
N ILE A 45 -7.64 6.95 -2.39
CA ILE A 45 -7.22 5.57 -2.07
C ILE A 45 -5.70 5.45 -2.12
N THR A 46 -5.06 6.03 -3.13
CA THR A 46 -3.60 6.05 -3.27
C THR A 46 -2.93 6.85 -2.16
N LEU A 47 -3.48 8.02 -1.78
CA LEU A 47 -2.96 8.83 -0.68
C LEU A 47 -3.09 8.13 0.67
N ILE A 48 -4.26 7.56 0.99
CA ILE A 48 -4.51 6.85 2.25
C ILE A 48 -3.62 5.60 2.34
N SER A 49 -3.55 4.80 1.27
CA SER A 49 -2.70 3.60 1.27
C SER A 49 -1.23 3.94 1.45
N LEU A 50 -0.74 5.02 0.82
CA LEU A 50 0.64 5.51 1.00
C LEU A 50 0.87 6.02 2.43
N ALA A 51 0.00 6.87 2.95
CA ALA A 51 0.14 7.47 4.27
C ALA A 51 0.10 6.42 5.39
N VAL A 52 -0.86 5.50 5.33
CA VAL A 52 -1.01 4.45 6.35
C VAL A 52 0.15 3.45 6.27
N SER A 53 0.57 3.03 5.07
CA SER A 53 1.69 2.10 4.92
C SER A 53 3.04 2.71 5.32
N ALA A 54 3.25 4.01 5.08
CA ALA A 54 4.42 4.74 5.56
C ALA A 54 4.42 4.84 7.09
N HIS A 55 3.28 5.15 7.70
CA HIS A 55 3.14 5.19 9.15
C HIS A 55 3.39 3.81 9.79
N LEU A 56 2.89 2.75 9.18
CA LEU A 56 3.11 1.37 9.64
C LEU A 56 4.59 0.98 9.55
N THR A 57 5.28 1.39 8.49
CA THR A 57 6.73 1.14 8.33
C THR A 57 7.54 1.89 9.39
N TYR A 58 7.15 3.14 9.67
CA TYR A 58 7.74 3.92 10.75
C TYR A 58 7.55 3.25 12.12
N GLN A 59 6.35 2.75 12.42
CA GLN A 59 6.10 2.03 13.68
C GLN A 59 6.94 0.76 13.80
N ILE A 60 7.11 0.00 12.71
CA ILE A 60 7.96 -1.19 12.70
C ILE A 60 9.42 -0.82 12.98
N GLY A 61 9.93 0.28 12.42
CA GLY A 61 11.27 0.79 12.70
C GLY A 61 11.44 1.19 14.17
N TYR A 62 10.49 1.96 14.70
CA TYR A 62 10.47 2.38 16.10
C TYR A 62 10.46 1.17 17.06
N LEU A 63 9.60 0.18 16.80
CA LEU A 63 9.55 -1.07 17.55
C LEU A 63 10.86 -1.86 17.44
N ALA A 64 11.50 -1.87 16.27
CA ALA A 64 12.77 -2.57 16.06
C ALA A 64 13.89 -1.95 16.91
N ASP A 65 13.94 -0.61 16.96
CA ASP A 65 14.89 0.14 17.80
C ASP A 65 14.65 -0.12 19.29
N GLU A 66 13.39 -0.09 19.75
CA GLU A 66 13.03 -0.36 21.15
C GLU A 66 13.36 -1.80 21.58
N LEU A 67 13.12 -2.77 20.71
CA LEU A 67 13.35 -4.19 20.99
C LEU A 67 14.83 -4.61 20.78
N GLY A 68 15.69 -3.69 20.33
CA GLY A 68 17.09 -3.99 19.98
C GLY A 68 17.21 -5.03 18.87
N THR A 69 16.18 -5.16 18.03
CA THR A 69 16.13 -6.12 16.92
C THR A 69 16.39 -5.43 15.60
N SER A 70 16.99 -6.13 14.64
CA SER A 70 17.01 -5.66 13.26
C SER A 70 15.57 -5.55 12.72
N GLY A 71 15.29 -4.51 11.93
CA GLY A 71 13.97 -4.30 11.32
C GLY A 71 13.48 -5.45 10.42
N ASP A 72 12.20 -5.44 10.06
CA ASP A 72 11.59 -6.48 9.21
C ASP A 72 11.70 -6.15 7.72
N ALA A 73 12.67 -6.80 7.05
CA ALA A 73 12.88 -6.67 5.61
C ALA A 73 11.63 -7.03 4.79
N VAL A 74 10.82 -8.00 5.25
CA VAL A 74 9.62 -8.42 4.52
C VAL A 74 8.56 -7.32 4.50
N SER A 75 8.27 -6.72 5.66
CA SER A 75 7.33 -5.58 5.73
C SER A 75 7.83 -4.38 4.93
N PHE A 76 9.14 -4.13 4.91
CA PHE A 76 9.73 -3.07 4.08
C PHE A 76 9.54 -3.34 2.57
N MET A 77 9.72 -4.59 2.11
CA MET A 77 9.44 -4.95 0.72
C MET A 77 7.95 -4.79 0.37
N MET A 78 7.04 -5.12 1.30
CA MET A 78 5.60 -4.90 1.12
C MET A 78 5.25 -3.41 1.02
N PHE A 79 5.89 -2.56 1.81
CA PHE A 79 5.75 -1.10 1.68
C PHE A 79 6.19 -0.61 0.30
N ILE A 80 7.35 -1.06 -0.20
CA ILE A 80 7.80 -0.73 -1.56
C ILE A 80 6.76 -1.19 -2.61
N ALA A 81 6.19 -2.38 -2.45
CA ALA A 81 5.14 -2.86 -3.34
C ALA A 81 3.90 -1.94 -3.33
N VAL A 82 3.46 -1.45 -2.16
CA VAL A 82 2.37 -0.46 -2.04
C VAL A 82 2.72 0.83 -2.75
N VAL A 83 3.94 1.36 -2.57
CA VAL A 83 4.41 2.59 -3.25
C VAL A 83 4.35 2.43 -4.77
N ILE A 84 4.90 1.33 -5.30
CA ILE A 84 4.90 1.05 -6.74
C ILE A 84 3.47 0.93 -7.27
N LEU A 85 2.60 0.16 -6.61
CA LEU A 85 1.20 0.00 -7.03
C LEU A 85 0.40 1.30 -6.97
N SER A 86 0.67 2.14 -5.96
CA SER A 86 0.05 3.45 -5.82
C SER A 86 0.44 4.35 -6.99
N LEU A 87 1.71 4.36 -7.36
CA LEU A 87 2.22 5.09 -8.52
C LEU A 87 1.60 4.58 -9.83
N VAL A 88 1.55 3.26 -10.01
CA VAL A 88 0.96 2.63 -11.20
C VAL A 88 -0.55 2.95 -11.29
N ASN A 89 -1.29 2.91 -10.19
CA ASN A 89 -2.70 3.32 -10.19
C ASN A 89 -2.87 4.78 -10.64
N LEU A 90 -2.01 5.68 -10.17
CA LEU A 90 -2.07 7.09 -10.56
C LEU A 90 -1.71 7.29 -12.04
N LEU A 91 -0.69 6.58 -12.55
CA LEU A 91 -0.27 6.63 -13.96
C LEU A 91 -1.33 6.08 -14.91
N VAL A 92 -1.93 4.92 -14.61
CA VAL A 92 -2.98 4.34 -15.47
C VAL A 92 -4.22 5.25 -15.48
N TYR A 93 -4.53 5.93 -14.37
CA TYR A 93 -5.61 6.91 -14.35
C TYR A 93 -5.29 8.12 -15.23
N ALA A 94 -4.07 8.65 -15.14
CA ALA A 94 -3.63 9.77 -15.96
C ALA A 94 -3.68 9.44 -17.46
N TYR A 95 -3.18 8.27 -17.85
CA TYR A 95 -3.18 7.82 -19.25
C TYR A 95 -4.59 7.61 -19.82
N LYS A 96 -5.54 7.16 -19.00
CA LYS A 96 -6.92 6.92 -19.44
C LYS A 96 -7.79 8.20 -19.47
N ARG A 97 -7.30 9.28 -18.85
CA ARG A 97 -7.97 10.58 -18.84
C ARG A 97 -7.66 11.38 -20.12
N GLU A 98 -6.51 11.15 -20.74
CA GLU A 98 -6.15 11.61 -22.09
C GLU A 98 -6.85 10.76 -23.16
#